data_AF-A0A8J2MZV4-F1
#
_entry.id   AF-A0A8J2MZV4-F1
#
_cell.length_a   1.000
_cell.length_b   1.000
_cell.length_c   1.000
_cell.angle_alpha   90.00
_cell.angle_beta   90.00
_cell.angle_gamma   90.00
#
_symmetry.space_group_name_H-M   'P 1'
#
loop_
_entity.id
_entity.type
_entity.pdbx_description
1 polymer ?
#
loop_
_entity_poly.entity_id
_entity_poly.type
_entity_poly.pdbx_seq_one_letter_code
_entity_poly.pdbx_strand_id
1 'polypeptide(L)'
;MRFSTSAVALAAVSLTSALPTNTYPSTPTSCITSVSSSTNCSSATPTPQPCKLSCPPPPSCNTSCPPPPDCHNSCPTPPVNTPCGNPTGSNIIKPRVNSLYEVWTGAVRHNTTKGKIFKDGKTTDITTLLTFDFPPESAGKTCSFHFDLASDASAKVSGTGQFDVFTALAPAASSTSSWPSGNLRNQHLGRMTAQRSGAATWVSGFPALGQGFPCPAGKTYGGELVGVGDADFIEWLAGTSGASIQWC
;
A
#
# COMPACT_ATOMS: atom_id res chain seq x y z
N MET A 1 -27.80 5.65 -54.54
CA MET A 1 -26.96 6.17 -53.45
C MET A 1 -26.11 5.01 -52.94
N ARG A 2 -24.79 5.05 -53.15
CA ARG A 2 -23.86 3.99 -52.72
C ARG A 2 -23.04 4.54 -51.54
N PHE A 3 -23.07 3.84 -50.41
CA PHE A 3 -22.29 4.22 -49.23
C PHE A 3 -20.86 3.70 -49.39
N SER A 4 -19.90 4.62 -49.30
CA SER A 4 -18.46 4.35 -49.28
C SER A 4 -18.02 4.11 -47.83
N THR A 5 -17.46 2.94 -47.54
CA THR A 5 -16.83 2.61 -46.27
C THR A 5 -15.34 2.94 -46.34
N SER A 6 -14.91 3.96 -45.61
CA SER A 6 -13.49 4.24 -45.39
C SER A 6 -13.00 3.53 -44.13
N ALA A 7 -12.09 2.57 -44.32
CA ALA A 7 -11.32 1.96 -43.25
C ALA A 7 -10.19 2.89 -42.80
N VAL A 8 -10.07 3.14 -41.49
CA VAL A 8 -8.94 3.86 -40.89
C VAL A 8 -7.95 2.82 -40.39
N ALA A 9 -6.75 2.81 -40.97
CA ALA A 9 -5.64 1.99 -40.55
C ALA A 9 -5.00 2.56 -39.26
N LEU A 10 -4.93 1.76 -38.20
CA LEU A 10 -4.12 2.07 -37.02
C LEU A 10 -2.65 1.70 -37.29
N ALA A 11 -1.76 2.69 -37.19
CA ALA A 11 -0.33 2.48 -37.15
C ALA A 11 0.08 1.99 -35.75
N ALA A 12 0.77 0.84 -35.69
CA ALA A 12 1.38 0.32 -34.47
C ALA A 12 2.71 1.06 -34.21
N VAL A 13 2.82 1.75 -33.07
CA VAL A 13 4.09 2.31 -32.57
C VAL A 13 4.70 1.29 -31.62
N SER A 14 5.76 0.61 -32.08
CA SER A 14 6.57 -0.28 -31.25
C SER A 14 7.50 0.54 -30.36
N LEU A 15 7.25 0.52 -29.05
CA LEU A 15 8.17 1.04 -28.03
C LEU A 15 9.01 -0.12 -27.49
N THR A 16 10.26 -0.21 -27.93
CA THR A 16 11.27 -1.06 -27.33
C THR A 16 11.78 -0.42 -26.04
N SER A 17 11.34 -0.92 -24.88
CA SER A 17 11.89 -0.53 -23.58
C SER A 17 13.14 -1.37 -23.27
N ALA A 18 14.32 -0.76 -23.35
CA ALA A 18 15.55 -1.32 -22.80
C ALA A 18 15.56 -1.14 -21.27
N LEU A 19 15.66 -2.25 -20.53
CA LEU A 19 15.89 -2.25 -19.09
C LEU A 19 17.36 -1.88 -18.80
N PRO A 20 17.65 -0.92 -17.90
CA PRO A 20 19.00 -0.72 -17.42
C PRO A 20 19.37 -1.83 -16.43
N THR A 21 20.42 -2.58 -16.75
CA THR A 21 21.12 -3.49 -15.83
C THR A 21 21.85 -2.66 -14.78
N ASN A 22 21.36 -2.66 -13.54
CA ASN A 22 22.08 -2.13 -12.39
C ASN A 22 23.02 -3.21 -11.85
N THR A 23 24.29 -3.12 -12.22
CA THR A 23 25.40 -3.81 -11.55
C THR A 23 25.69 -3.14 -10.22
N TYR A 24 25.39 -3.83 -9.11
CA TYR A 24 25.85 -3.44 -7.78
C TYR A 24 27.35 -3.75 -7.64
N PRO A 25 28.21 -2.76 -7.33
CA PRO A 25 29.59 -3.03 -6.94
C PRO A 25 29.65 -3.60 -5.53
N SER A 26 30.44 -4.66 -5.39
CA SER A 26 30.82 -5.34 -4.17
C SER A 26 31.52 -4.42 -3.17
N THR A 27 31.10 -4.50 -1.92
CA THR A 27 31.72 -3.92 -0.73
C THR A 27 33.17 -4.36 -0.56
N PRO A 28 34.10 -3.45 -0.21
CA PRO A 28 35.38 -3.84 0.36
C PRO A 28 35.49 -3.51 1.85
N THR A 29 36.42 -4.25 2.47
CA THR A 29 37.20 -3.91 3.66
C THR A 29 36.71 -4.48 4.99
N SER A 30 37.28 -5.64 5.27
CA SER A 30 37.47 -6.28 6.57
C SER A 30 38.26 -5.40 7.53
N CYS A 31 37.85 -5.35 8.80
CA CYS A 31 38.72 -5.01 9.92
C CYS A 31 38.90 -6.22 10.83
N ILE A 32 40.18 -6.42 11.16
CA ILE A 32 40.87 -7.48 11.89
C ILE A 32 40.37 -7.64 13.34
N THR A 33 40.32 -8.86 13.87
CA THR A 33 41.14 -9.28 15.03
C THR A 33 40.96 -10.76 15.37
N SER A 34 42.09 -11.46 15.33
CA SER A 34 42.31 -12.80 15.86
C SER A 34 42.36 -12.77 17.39
N VAL A 35 41.54 -13.59 18.04
CA VAL A 35 41.82 -14.04 19.41
C VAL A 35 41.69 -15.56 19.45
N SER A 36 42.85 -16.19 19.57
CA SER A 36 43.01 -17.60 19.90
C SER A 36 42.65 -17.79 21.38
N SER A 37 41.77 -18.73 21.71
CA SER A 37 41.83 -19.42 22.99
C SER A 37 41.19 -20.80 22.85
N SER A 38 42.07 -21.78 22.91
CA SER A 38 41.82 -23.20 23.02
C SER A 38 41.14 -23.55 24.35
N THR A 39 40.09 -24.37 24.33
CA THR A 39 39.84 -25.33 25.41
C THR A 39 39.11 -26.54 24.83
N ASN A 40 39.79 -27.69 24.89
CA ASN A 40 39.26 -29.01 24.56
C ASN A 40 38.27 -29.45 25.67
N CYS A 41 37.10 -29.96 25.28
CA CYS A 41 36.34 -30.94 26.04
C CYS A 41 35.78 -31.99 25.07
N SER A 42 36.18 -33.24 25.30
CA SER A 42 35.80 -34.41 24.51
C SER A 42 34.38 -34.90 24.79
N SER A 43 33.74 -35.42 23.73
CA SER A 43 32.81 -36.55 23.67
C SER A 43 31.53 -36.54 24.53
N ALA A 44 30.37 -36.29 23.89
CA ALA A 44 29.28 -37.26 23.67
C ALA A 44 27.99 -36.57 23.17
N THR A 45 27.49 -37.02 22.00
CA THR A 45 26.10 -37.00 21.47
C THR A 45 25.25 -35.71 21.57
N PRO A 46 24.92 -35.03 20.44
CA PRO A 46 23.96 -33.92 20.44
C PRO A 46 22.53 -34.35 20.04
N THR A 47 21.58 -34.15 20.95
CA THR A 47 20.16 -33.96 20.66
C THR A 47 19.96 -32.50 20.22
N PRO A 48 19.22 -32.17 19.13
CA PRO A 48 19.00 -30.78 18.75
C PRO A 48 17.90 -30.16 19.61
N GLN A 49 18.31 -29.29 20.54
CA GLN A 49 17.43 -28.38 21.27
C GLN A 49 17.47 -27.01 20.56
N PRO A 50 16.33 -26.29 20.41
CA PRO A 50 16.26 -25.07 19.61
C PRO A 50 17.11 -23.93 20.20
N CYS A 51 17.92 -23.32 19.34
CA CYS A 51 18.77 -22.18 19.64
C CYS A 51 17.91 -20.98 20.09
N LYS A 52 17.94 -20.69 21.39
CA LYS A 52 17.42 -19.44 21.95
C LYS A 52 18.44 -18.34 21.61
N LEU A 53 18.09 -17.41 20.72
CA LEU A 53 18.85 -16.17 20.54
C LEU A 53 18.74 -15.33 21.81
N SER A 54 19.68 -15.53 22.73
CA SER A 54 19.93 -14.60 23.82
C SER A 54 20.80 -13.47 23.29
N CYS A 55 20.20 -12.31 23.05
CA CYS A 55 20.94 -11.06 22.90
C CYS A 55 21.74 -10.82 24.19
N PRO A 56 23.02 -10.41 24.12
CA PRO A 56 23.72 -9.95 25.31
C PRO A 56 23.01 -8.70 25.87
N PRO A 57 22.91 -8.55 27.20
CA PRO A 57 22.37 -7.33 27.79
C PRO A 57 23.23 -6.13 27.37
N PRO A 58 22.64 -4.94 27.21
CA PRO A 58 23.39 -3.74 26.87
C PRO A 58 24.45 -3.48 27.94
N PRO A 59 25.65 -3.00 27.56
CA PRO A 59 26.69 -2.68 28.52
C PRO A 59 26.17 -1.61 29.49
N SER A 60 26.25 -1.92 30.78
CA SER A 60 26.00 -0.96 31.86
C SER A 60 26.90 0.26 31.67
N CYS A 61 26.31 1.43 31.46
CA CYS A 61 27.03 2.69 31.46
C CYS A 61 27.60 2.92 32.86
N ASN A 62 28.90 2.69 33.01
CA ASN A 62 29.65 3.09 34.20
C ASN A 62 29.68 4.63 34.26
N THR A 63 29.18 5.18 35.36
CA THR A 63 29.20 6.59 35.71
C THR A 63 30.63 7.05 36.01
N SER A 64 31.32 7.61 35.02
CA SER A 64 32.48 8.49 35.25
C SER A 64 32.90 9.30 34.01
N CYS A 65 31.97 9.96 33.34
CA CYS A 65 32.32 11.04 32.40
C CYS A 65 31.60 12.32 32.85
N PRO A 66 32.30 13.46 33.01
CA PRO A 66 31.64 14.73 33.23
C PRO A 66 30.79 15.10 31.99
N PRO A 67 29.60 15.70 32.17
CA PRO A 67 28.70 15.97 31.06
C PRO A 67 29.29 17.02 30.11
N PRO A 68 29.22 16.81 28.77
CA PRO A 68 29.40 17.88 27.81
C PRO A 68 28.23 18.88 27.91
N PRO A 69 28.44 20.19 27.67
CA PRO A 69 27.34 21.15 27.60
C PRO A 69 26.50 20.88 26.35
N ASP A 70 25.19 20.72 26.57
CA ASP A 70 24.10 20.99 25.64
C ASP A 70 24.20 20.40 24.22
N CYS A 71 23.78 19.14 24.08
CA CYS A 71 23.28 18.60 22.81
C CYS A 71 21.81 18.16 22.87
N HIS A 72 21.06 18.62 23.87
CA HIS A 72 19.60 18.48 23.89
C HIS A 72 18.95 19.59 23.04
N ASN A 73 18.01 19.18 22.19
CA ASN A 73 17.06 20.00 21.43
C ASN A 73 17.52 20.45 20.04
N SER A 74 17.57 19.50 19.10
CA SER A 74 17.15 19.72 17.70
C SER A 74 17.17 18.41 16.90
N CYS A 75 16.52 17.35 17.40
CA CYS A 75 16.02 16.35 16.46
C CYS A 75 14.54 16.72 16.23
N PRO A 76 14.15 17.18 15.02
CA PRO A 76 12.74 17.36 14.70
C PRO A 76 12.04 16.04 14.96
N THR A 77 11.18 15.98 15.98
CA THR A 77 10.31 14.84 16.15
C THR A 77 9.49 14.71 14.87
N PRO A 78 9.42 13.53 14.24
CA PRO A 78 8.50 13.32 13.14
C PRO A 78 7.10 13.71 13.63
N PRO A 79 6.30 14.45 12.82
CA PRO A 79 5.01 14.93 13.24
C PRO A 79 4.19 13.76 13.76
N VAL A 80 3.72 13.87 15.01
CA VAL A 80 2.81 12.90 15.60
C VAL A 80 1.59 12.82 14.69
N ASN A 81 1.34 11.63 14.13
CA ASN A 81 0.14 11.32 13.34
C ASN A 81 -1.11 11.53 14.22
N THR A 82 -1.57 12.77 14.31
CA THR A 82 -2.83 13.10 14.95
C THR A 82 -3.93 12.73 13.96
N PRO A 83 -4.87 11.83 14.32
CA PRO A 83 -5.98 11.48 13.43
C PRO A 83 -6.77 12.73 13.06
N CYS A 84 -7.15 12.86 11.80
CA CYS A 84 -7.97 13.99 11.36
C CYS A 84 -9.31 14.01 12.07
N GLY A 85 -9.72 15.20 12.56
CA GLY A 85 -11.08 15.43 13.04
C GLY A 85 -12.11 15.26 11.92
N ASN A 86 -13.41 15.36 12.23
CA ASN A 86 -14.48 15.06 11.27
C ASN A 86 -14.34 15.82 9.93
N PRO A 87 -14.67 15.17 8.80
CA PRO A 87 -14.53 15.76 7.46
C PRO A 87 -15.37 17.01 7.27
N THR A 88 -14.75 18.07 6.76
CA THR A 88 -15.40 19.27 6.22
C THR A 88 -15.20 19.23 4.71
N GLY A 89 -16.25 19.31 3.87
CA GLY A 89 -16.17 18.94 2.43
C GLY A 89 -14.96 19.44 1.60
N SER A 90 -14.27 20.52 1.99
CA SER A 90 -13.02 20.99 1.37
C SER A 90 -11.76 20.16 1.69
N ASN A 91 -11.80 19.21 2.62
CA ASN A 91 -10.65 18.39 3.04
C ASN A 91 -10.73 16.92 2.61
N ILE A 92 -11.61 16.59 1.65
CA ILE A 92 -11.79 15.24 1.14
C ILE A 92 -11.31 15.17 -0.32
N ILE A 93 -10.36 14.28 -0.58
CA ILE A 93 -9.93 13.87 -1.92
C ILE A 93 -10.69 12.59 -2.29
N LYS A 94 -11.48 12.65 -3.37
CA LYS A 94 -12.05 11.46 -4.00
C LYS A 94 -11.10 10.89 -5.05
N PRO A 95 -11.14 9.57 -5.34
CA PRO A 95 -10.38 9.01 -6.45
C PRO A 95 -10.76 9.73 -7.75
N ARG A 96 -9.77 10.23 -8.48
CA ARG A 96 -9.98 10.74 -9.85
C ARG A 96 -10.37 9.60 -10.79
N VAL A 97 -9.74 8.45 -10.61
CA VAL A 97 -9.99 7.26 -11.42
C VAL A 97 -10.21 6.06 -10.52
N ASN A 98 -11.20 5.26 -10.90
CA ASN A 98 -11.50 3.96 -10.32
C ASN A 98 -11.38 2.93 -11.44
N SER A 99 -10.57 1.89 -11.29
CA SER A 99 -10.41 0.83 -12.30
C SER A 99 -10.56 -0.54 -11.66
N LEU A 100 -10.94 -1.53 -12.46
CA LEU A 100 -11.01 -2.93 -12.01
C LEU A 100 -9.81 -3.70 -12.55
N TYR A 101 -9.18 -4.47 -11.68
CA TYR A 101 -8.10 -5.38 -12.03
C TYR A 101 -8.54 -6.82 -11.85
N GLU A 102 -8.35 -7.63 -12.88
CA GLU A 102 -8.60 -9.08 -12.87
C GLU A 102 -7.31 -9.81 -12.51
N VAL A 103 -7.29 -10.47 -11.35
CA VAL A 103 -6.05 -10.98 -10.76
C VAL A 103 -5.43 -12.11 -11.58
N TRP A 104 -6.24 -12.94 -12.25
CA TRP A 104 -5.73 -14.12 -12.98
C TRP A 104 -5.19 -13.76 -14.36
N THR A 105 -5.79 -12.78 -15.02
CA THR A 105 -5.41 -12.37 -16.39
C THR A 105 -4.44 -11.18 -16.37
N GLY A 106 -4.45 -10.41 -15.27
CA GLY A 106 -3.79 -9.12 -15.20
C GLY A 106 -4.53 -8.04 -15.98
N ALA A 107 -5.73 -8.28 -16.48
CA ALA A 107 -6.47 -7.31 -17.26
C ALA A 107 -6.92 -6.13 -16.39
N VAL A 108 -6.85 -4.92 -16.95
CA VAL A 108 -7.37 -3.70 -16.31
C VAL A 108 -8.51 -3.16 -17.16
N ARG A 109 -9.65 -2.98 -16.51
CA ARG A 109 -10.76 -2.18 -17.03
C ARG A 109 -10.64 -0.80 -16.41
N HIS A 110 -10.15 0.15 -17.19
CA HIS A 110 -9.83 1.48 -16.69
C HIS A 110 -11.06 2.38 -16.60
N ASN A 111 -11.06 3.25 -15.58
CA ASN A 111 -12.06 4.31 -15.38
C ASN A 111 -13.52 3.82 -15.43
N THR A 112 -13.82 2.85 -14.57
CA THR A 112 -15.15 2.23 -14.46
C THR A 112 -16.07 3.04 -13.56
N THR A 113 -17.37 3.02 -13.88
CA THR A 113 -18.42 3.65 -13.05
C THR A 113 -18.70 2.93 -11.73
N LYS A 114 -18.11 1.75 -11.55
CA LYS A 114 -18.23 0.93 -10.35
C LYS A 114 -16.86 0.59 -9.80
N GLY A 115 -16.74 0.59 -8.48
CA GLY A 115 -15.70 -0.16 -7.79
C GLY A 115 -16.21 -1.54 -7.40
N LYS A 116 -15.30 -2.51 -7.39
CA LYS A 116 -15.61 -3.90 -7.06
C LYS A 116 -14.42 -4.58 -6.40
N ILE A 117 -14.67 -5.25 -5.30
CA ILE A 117 -13.78 -6.19 -4.64
C ILE A 117 -14.51 -7.52 -4.64
N PHE A 118 -13.94 -8.53 -5.26
CA PHE A 118 -14.61 -9.81 -5.43
C PHE A 118 -13.65 -10.99 -5.37
N LYS A 119 -14.04 -11.99 -4.60
CA LYS A 119 -13.40 -13.29 -4.47
C LYS A 119 -14.48 -14.34 -4.30
N ASP A 120 -14.34 -15.47 -4.97
CA ASP A 120 -15.22 -16.64 -4.79
C ASP A 120 -14.47 -17.98 -4.89
N GLY A 121 -13.15 -17.95 -5.10
CA GLY A 121 -12.30 -19.11 -5.29
C GLY A 121 -12.55 -19.90 -6.59
N LYS A 122 -13.43 -19.41 -7.48
CA LYS A 122 -13.90 -20.14 -8.67
C LYS A 122 -13.75 -19.35 -9.96
N THR A 123 -13.88 -18.04 -9.88
CA THR A 123 -13.72 -17.10 -10.97
C THR A 123 -12.64 -16.09 -10.63
N THR A 124 -12.22 -15.30 -11.62
CA THR A 124 -11.10 -14.37 -11.39
C THR A 124 -11.45 -13.38 -10.30
N ASP A 125 -10.54 -13.27 -9.31
CA ASP A 125 -10.67 -12.24 -8.29
C ASP A 125 -10.63 -10.87 -8.96
N ILE A 126 -11.47 -9.96 -8.47
CA ILE A 126 -11.48 -8.56 -8.88
C ILE A 126 -10.99 -7.71 -7.72
N THR A 127 -10.01 -6.86 -8.00
CA THR A 127 -9.60 -5.80 -7.09
C THR A 127 -9.90 -4.44 -7.70
N THR A 128 -9.95 -3.41 -6.87
CA THR A 128 -10.16 -2.04 -7.34
C THR A 128 -8.86 -1.26 -7.26
N LEU A 129 -8.42 -0.73 -8.39
CA LEU A 129 -7.32 0.23 -8.50
C LEU A 129 -7.87 1.65 -8.37
N LEU A 130 -7.21 2.46 -7.57
CA LEU A 130 -7.57 3.84 -7.27
C LEU A 130 -6.46 4.78 -7.73
N THR A 131 -6.83 5.94 -8.27
CA THR A 131 -5.89 7.02 -8.55
C THR A 131 -6.36 8.27 -7.83
N PHE A 132 -5.53 8.81 -6.95
CA PHE A 132 -5.79 10.05 -6.21
C PHE A 132 -4.84 11.14 -6.70
N ASP A 133 -5.37 12.35 -6.86
CA ASP A 133 -4.55 13.55 -7.00
C ASP A 133 -4.58 14.31 -5.69
N PHE A 134 -3.41 14.48 -5.08
CA PHE A 134 -3.26 15.28 -3.87
C PHE A 134 -3.02 16.72 -4.29
N PRO A 135 -3.97 17.63 -4.09
CA PRO A 135 -3.80 19.03 -4.46
C PRO A 135 -2.79 19.74 -3.53
N PRO A 136 -2.23 20.89 -3.98
CA PRO A 136 -1.14 21.56 -3.27
C PRO A 136 -1.48 22.02 -1.85
N GLU A 137 -2.76 22.29 -1.55
CA GLU A 137 -3.24 22.75 -0.24
C GLU A 137 -3.07 21.68 0.86
N SER A 138 -2.82 20.43 0.47
CA SER A 138 -2.49 19.36 1.41
C SER A 138 -1.03 19.41 1.90
N ALA A 139 -0.24 20.41 1.52
CA ALA A 139 1.16 20.50 1.92
C ALA A 139 1.32 20.65 3.44
N GLY A 140 2.19 19.81 4.04
CA GLY A 140 2.42 19.80 5.48
C GLY A 140 1.26 19.23 6.31
N LYS A 141 0.26 18.63 5.65
CA LYS A 141 -0.92 18.03 6.28
C LYS A 141 -0.75 16.54 6.52
N THR A 142 -1.51 16.00 7.46
CA THR A 142 -1.71 14.57 7.69
C THR A 142 -2.93 14.12 6.91
N CYS A 143 -2.78 13.03 6.17
CA CYS A 143 -3.80 12.39 5.38
C CYS A 143 -4.22 11.07 6.01
N SER A 144 -5.47 10.66 5.79
CA SER A 144 -6.03 9.40 6.28
C SER A 144 -6.92 8.79 5.19
N PHE A 145 -6.83 7.46 5.03
CA PHE A 145 -7.67 6.71 4.10
C PHE A 145 -9.01 6.37 4.76
N HIS A 146 -10.07 6.56 3.99
CA HIS A 146 -11.45 6.26 4.40
C HIS A 146 -12.15 5.48 3.30
N PHE A 147 -13.15 4.69 3.68
CA PHE A 147 -14.04 4.01 2.76
C PHE A 147 -15.45 4.05 3.34
N ASP A 148 -16.42 4.56 2.58
CA ASP A 148 -17.79 4.76 3.07
C ASP A 148 -18.81 4.46 1.98
N LEU A 149 -19.83 3.65 2.31
CA LEU A 149 -20.90 3.27 1.39
C LEU A 149 -22.25 3.96 1.67
N ALA A 150 -22.34 4.82 2.68
CA ALA A 150 -23.59 5.44 3.13
C ALA A 150 -24.33 6.23 2.04
N SER A 151 -23.60 6.85 1.10
CA SER A 151 -24.15 7.66 0.01
C SER A 151 -24.65 6.84 -1.18
N ASP A 152 -24.48 5.51 -1.18
CA ASP A 152 -24.86 4.64 -2.29
C ASP A 152 -25.84 3.56 -1.82
N ALA A 153 -27.13 3.80 -2.04
CA ALA A 153 -28.19 2.85 -1.71
C ALA A 153 -28.13 1.55 -2.54
N SER A 154 -27.36 1.52 -3.63
CA SER A 154 -27.16 0.33 -4.48
C SER A 154 -25.94 -0.49 -4.08
N ALA A 155 -25.15 -0.02 -3.11
CA ALA A 155 -23.94 -0.68 -2.64
C ALA A 155 -24.24 -2.09 -2.11
N LYS A 156 -23.34 -3.02 -2.40
CA LYS A 156 -23.47 -4.43 -2.04
C LYS A 156 -22.26 -4.82 -1.20
N VAL A 157 -22.53 -5.51 -0.10
CA VAL A 157 -21.52 -6.15 0.76
C VAL A 157 -22.05 -7.53 1.15
N SER A 158 -21.26 -8.57 0.90
CA SER A 158 -21.49 -9.95 1.36
C SER A 158 -20.16 -10.70 1.51
N GLY A 159 -20.16 -11.83 2.21
CA GLY A 159 -18.95 -12.51 2.63
C GLY A 159 -18.45 -11.97 3.96
N THR A 160 -17.14 -11.85 4.14
CA THR A 160 -16.53 -11.21 5.30
C THR A 160 -16.65 -9.68 5.24
N GLY A 161 -16.74 -9.11 4.04
CA GLY A 161 -16.73 -7.67 3.81
C GLY A 161 -15.37 -7.02 4.12
N GLN A 162 -14.32 -7.82 4.34
CA GLN A 162 -12.99 -7.32 4.66
C GLN A 162 -12.17 -7.08 3.41
N PHE A 163 -11.35 -6.05 3.45
CA PHE A 163 -10.40 -5.76 2.38
C PHE A 163 -9.12 -5.13 2.92
N ASP A 164 -8.01 -5.45 2.26
CA ASP A 164 -6.72 -4.83 2.47
C ASP A 164 -6.57 -3.59 1.57
N VAL A 165 -5.94 -2.57 2.13
CA VAL A 165 -5.61 -1.32 1.45
C VAL A 165 -4.12 -1.30 1.15
N PHE A 166 -3.76 -1.15 -0.12
CA PHE A 166 -2.37 -1.04 -0.57
C PHE A 166 -2.13 0.30 -1.27
N THR A 167 -0.92 0.83 -1.16
CA THR A 167 -0.40 1.77 -2.17
C THR A 167 0.06 1.01 -3.40
N ALA A 168 0.11 1.68 -4.56
CA ALA A 168 0.64 1.12 -5.80
C ALA A 168 1.87 1.91 -6.26
N LEU A 169 2.82 1.23 -6.93
CA LEU A 169 4.04 1.81 -7.50
C LEU A 169 3.72 2.78 -8.65
N ALA A 170 2.60 2.54 -9.36
CA ALA A 170 2.08 3.43 -10.38
C ALA A 170 0.55 3.30 -10.50
N PRO A 171 -0.18 4.39 -10.81
CA PRO A 171 -1.59 4.31 -11.10
C PRO A 171 -1.85 3.62 -12.45
N ALA A 172 -3.01 2.98 -12.59
CA ALA A 172 -3.47 2.50 -13.89
C ALA A 172 -3.77 3.68 -14.83
N ALA A 173 -3.16 3.69 -16.01
CA ALA A 173 -3.28 4.79 -16.97
C ALA A 173 -4.28 4.52 -18.10
N SER A 174 -4.56 3.25 -18.40
CA SER A 174 -5.46 2.83 -19.48
C SER A 174 -5.94 1.40 -19.27
N SER A 175 -6.95 1.00 -20.05
CA SER A 175 -7.37 -0.40 -20.10
C SER A 175 -6.29 -1.23 -20.79
N THR A 176 -6.07 -2.45 -20.31
CA THR A 176 -5.14 -3.41 -20.92
C THR A 176 -5.64 -4.83 -20.73
N SER A 177 -5.25 -5.74 -21.62
CA SER A 177 -5.42 -7.18 -21.44
C SER A 177 -4.37 -7.79 -20.51
N SER A 178 -3.24 -7.09 -20.30
CA SER A 178 -2.17 -7.51 -19.42
C SER A 178 -1.51 -6.29 -18.78
N TRP A 179 -1.60 -6.21 -17.46
CA TRP A 179 -0.88 -5.27 -16.61
C TRP A 179 0.33 -5.99 -16.00
N PRO A 180 1.44 -5.30 -15.69
CA PRO A 180 2.66 -5.94 -15.19
C PRO A 180 2.38 -6.89 -14.03
N SER A 181 3.14 -7.99 -13.98
CA SER A 181 3.00 -9.03 -12.95
C SER A 181 3.05 -8.43 -11.54
N GLY A 182 2.14 -8.86 -10.67
CA GLY A 182 2.08 -8.45 -9.26
C GLY A 182 1.22 -7.20 -8.96
N ASN A 183 0.44 -6.71 -9.93
CA ASN A 183 -0.46 -5.55 -9.82
C ASN A 183 0.19 -4.26 -9.26
N LEU A 184 1.52 -4.17 -9.34
CA LEU A 184 2.30 -3.03 -8.86
C LEU A 184 1.98 -2.64 -7.40
N ARG A 185 1.54 -3.58 -6.55
CA ARG A 185 1.33 -3.32 -5.12
C ARG A 185 2.66 -2.91 -4.46
N ASN A 186 2.59 -1.96 -3.54
CA ASN A 186 3.74 -1.47 -2.79
C ASN A 186 3.56 -1.70 -1.29
N GLN A 187 2.96 -0.77 -0.57
CA GLN A 187 2.86 -0.83 0.90
C GLN A 187 1.47 -1.23 1.36
N HIS A 188 1.37 -2.22 2.24
CA HIS A 188 0.12 -2.56 2.94
C HIS A 188 -0.19 -1.48 4.00
N LEU A 189 -1.24 -0.70 3.76
CA LEU A 189 -1.65 0.39 4.63
C LEU A 189 -2.49 -0.07 5.83
N GLY A 190 -3.17 -1.21 5.68
CA GLY A 190 -3.97 -1.84 6.71
C GLY A 190 -5.15 -2.61 6.14
N ARG A 191 -6.03 -3.05 7.04
CA ARG A 191 -7.24 -3.81 6.72
C ARG A 191 -8.48 -3.10 7.25
N MET A 192 -9.54 -3.10 6.46
CA MET A 192 -10.84 -2.54 6.83
C MET A 192 -11.97 -3.54 6.63
N THR A 193 -13.09 -3.33 7.32
CA THR A 193 -14.35 -4.05 7.12
C THR A 193 -15.40 -3.08 6.58
N ALA A 194 -15.88 -3.31 5.36
CA ALA A 194 -16.92 -2.50 4.74
C ALA A 194 -18.27 -2.67 5.46
N GLN A 195 -19.02 -1.57 5.59
CA GLN A 195 -20.38 -1.56 6.10
C GLN A 195 -21.32 -1.17 4.97
N ARG A 196 -22.38 -1.96 4.71
CA ARG A 196 -23.28 -1.75 3.55
C ARG A 196 -23.87 -0.33 3.48
N SER A 197 -24.05 0.31 4.63
CA SER A 197 -24.65 1.64 4.73
C SER A 197 -23.89 2.51 5.73
N GLY A 198 -22.56 2.55 5.61
CA GLY A 198 -21.73 3.32 6.51
C GLY A 198 -20.24 3.30 6.18
N ALA A 199 -19.49 4.01 7.02
CA ALA A 199 -18.05 4.00 7.03
C ALA A 199 -17.50 2.63 7.41
N ALA A 200 -16.47 2.19 6.68
CA ALA A 200 -15.71 1.00 7.00
C ALA A 200 -14.88 1.20 8.27
N THR A 201 -14.68 0.12 9.02
CA THR A 201 -13.90 0.13 10.27
C THR A 201 -12.55 -0.53 10.07
N TRP A 202 -11.49 0.08 10.59
CA TRP A 202 -10.16 -0.54 10.62
C TRP A 202 -10.16 -1.80 11.49
N VAL A 203 -9.48 -2.85 11.03
CA VAL A 203 -9.31 -4.11 11.75
C VAL A 203 -8.00 -4.06 12.55
N SER A 204 -8.06 -4.38 13.84
CA SER A 204 -6.89 -4.44 14.71
C SER A 204 -5.92 -5.56 14.31
N GLY A 205 -4.62 -5.39 14.57
CA GLY A 205 -3.59 -6.40 14.28
C GLY A 205 -2.99 -6.29 12.87
N PHE A 206 -3.41 -5.30 12.09
CA PHE A 206 -2.83 -4.96 10.79
C PHE A 206 -2.06 -3.64 10.86
N PRO A 207 -1.23 -3.30 9.86
CA PRO A 207 -0.61 -1.98 9.78
C PRO A 207 -1.66 -0.86 9.91
N ALA A 208 -1.31 0.20 10.62
CA ALA A 208 -2.16 1.37 10.83
C ALA A 208 -1.74 2.57 9.96
N LEU A 209 -0.96 2.32 8.91
CA LEU A 209 -0.36 3.36 8.06
C LEU A 209 -1.41 4.13 7.25
N GLY A 210 -2.55 3.50 6.94
CA GLY A 210 -3.67 4.17 6.28
C GLY A 210 -4.47 5.08 7.21
N GLN A 211 -4.33 4.96 8.53
CA GLN A 211 -5.04 5.81 9.50
C GLN A 211 -4.42 7.21 9.60
N GLY A 212 -3.15 7.36 9.22
CA GLY A 212 -2.43 8.63 9.26
C GLY A 212 -1.11 8.54 8.50
N PHE A 213 -0.90 9.42 7.53
CA PHE A 213 0.33 9.52 6.77
C PHE A 213 0.56 10.96 6.28
N PRO A 214 1.81 11.40 6.06
CA PRO A 214 2.06 12.72 5.47
C PRO A 214 1.42 12.83 4.09
N CYS A 215 0.64 13.88 3.85
CA CYS A 215 0.02 14.10 2.54
C CYS A 215 1.09 14.36 1.48
N PRO A 216 1.14 13.60 0.37
CA PRO A 216 2.05 13.85 -0.73
C PRO A 216 1.53 14.97 -1.65
N ALA A 217 1.48 16.19 -1.14
CA ALA A 217 0.92 17.35 -1.84
C ALA A 217 1.49 17.55 -3.25
N GLY A 218 0.62 17.88 -4.20
CA GLY A 218 0.95 18.09 -5.61
C GLY A 218 1.26 16.81 -6.40
N LYS A 219 1.06 15.62 -5.82
CA LYS A 219 1.39 14.34 -6.47
C LYS A 219 0.15 13.50 -6.78
N THR A 220 0.26 12.68 -7.82
CA THR A 220 -0.70 11.60 -8.12
C THR A 220 -0.21 10.30 -7.49
N TYR A 221 -1.09 9.60 -6.79
CA TYR A 221 -0.80 8.30 -6.17
C TYR A 221 -1.80 7.23 -6.60
N GLY A 222 -1.28 6.03 -6.80
CA GLY A 222 -2.08 4.82 -7.00
C GLY A 222 -2.33 4.09 -5.68
N GLY A 223 -3.49 3.45 -5.58
CA GLY A 223 -3.82 2.51 -4.51
C GLY A 223 -4.59 1.31 -5.03
N GLU A 224 -4.71 0.28 -4.19
CA GLU A 224 -5.50 -0.91 -4.51
C GLU A 224 -6.28 -1.39 -3.28
N LEU A 225 -7.53 -1.81 -3.52
CA LEU A 225 -8.38 -2.48 -2.54
C LEU A 225 -8.54 -3.95 -2.90
N VAL A 226 -8.19 -4.84 -1.98
CA VAL A 226 -8.06 -6.29 -2.22
C VAL A 226 -8.92 -7.06 -1.21
N GLY A 227 -9.78 -7.96 -1.69
CA GLY A 227 -10.62 -8.77 -0.80
C GLY A 227 -9.80 -9.74 0.05
N VAL A 228 -10.34 -10.16 1.19
CA VAL A 228 -9.61 -10.95 2.19
C VAL A 228 -10.29 -12.31 2.41
N GLY A 229 -9.49 -13.38 2.50
CA GLY A 229 -10.03 -14.73 2.64
C GLY A 229 -10.53 -15.29 1.31
N ASP A 230 -11.47 -16.23 1.34
CA ASP A 230 -11.82 -17.03 0.15
C ASP A 230 -13.08 -16.53 -0.59
N ALA A 231 -13.96 -15.78 0.09
CA ALA A 231 -15.21 -15.32 -0.47
C ALA A 231 -15.58 -13.92 0.04
N ASP A 232 -15.60 -12.94 -0.86
CA ASP A 232 -16.01 -11.57 -0.58
C ASP A 232 -16.64 -10.93 -1.81
N PHE A 233 -17.64 -10.08 -1.58
CA PHE A 233 -18.22 -9.24 -2.61
C PHE A 233 -18.53 -7.87 -2.02
N ILE A 234 -17.83 -6.84 -2.51
CA ILE A 234 -18.09 -5.44 -2.21
C ILE A 234 -18.20 -4.71 -3.55
N GLU A 235 -19.32 -4.07 -3.85
CA GLU A 235 -19.53 -3.29 -5.07
C GLU A 235 -20.22 -1.97 -4.74
N TRP A 236 -19.78 -0.89 -5.40
CA TRP A 236 -20.28 0.46 -5.17
C TRP A 236 -20.18 1.34 -6.43
N LEU A 237 -20.89 2.46 -6.44
CA LEU A 237 -20.84 3.48 -7.48
C LEU A 237 -19.64 4.41 -7.26
N ALA A 238 -18.71 4.40 -8.21
CA ALA A 238 -17.53 5.26 -8.17
C ALA A 238 -17.93 6.74 -8.24
N GLY A 239 -17.20 7.59 -7.50
CA GLY A 239 -17.50 9.03 -7.38
C GLY A 239 -18.68 9.37 -6.46
N THR A 240 -19.55 8.41 -6.14
CA THR A 240 -20.66 8.60 -5.17
C THR A 240 -20.24 8.12 -3.78
N SER A 241 -19.66 6.93 -3.70
CA SER A 241 -19.26 6.25 -2.47
C SER A 241 -17.90 5.54 -2.65
N GLY A 242 -17.45 4.83 -1.62
CA GLY A 242 -16.22 4.06 -1.60
C GLY A 242 -15.05 4.86 -1.02
N ALA A 243 -13.88 4.72 -1.64
CA ALA A 243 -12.64 5.25 -1.10
C ALA A 243 -12.58 6.79 -1.11
N SER A 244 -11.87 7.35 -0.14
CA SER A 244 -11.45 8.75 -0.12
C SER A 244 -10.23 8.95 0.77
N ILE A 245 -9.50 10.04 0.53
CA ILE A 245 -8.48 10.53 1.47
C ILE A 245 -9.02 11.78 2.14
N GLN A 246 -8.85 11.89 3.45
CA GLN A 246 -9.14 13.10 4.20
C GLN A 246 -7.85 13.69 4.73
N TRP A 247 -7.67 15.02 4.64
CA TRP A 247 -6.54 15.72 5.26
C TRP A 247 -6.93 16.64 6.43
N CYS A 248 -5.94 16.93 7.26
CA CYS A 248 -5.94 17.88 8.35
C CYS A 248 -4.49 18.32 8.62
#